data_AF-A0A6M2CS55-F1
#
_entry.id   AF-A0A6M2CS55-F1
#
_cell.length_a   1.000
_cell.length_b   1.000
_cell.length_c   1.000
_cell.angle_alpha   90.00
_cell.angle_beta   90.00
_cell.angle_gamma   90.00
#
_symmetry.space_group_name_H-M   'P 1'
#
loop_
_entity.id
_entity.type
_entity.pdbx_description
1 polymer ?
#
loop_
_entity_poly.entity_id
_entity_poly.type
_entity_poly.pdbx_seq_one_letter_code
_entity_poly.pdbx_strand_id
1 'polypeptide(L)'
;KQAPEITHTQRGHRGVPVNITREHDSSLKGAPYSHLAMRCKECTCEPKFSDTRIVDRHKKRTVTETMEAYRIRKKGDSCVSQVSVLLTDAEFAFLDVA
;
A
#
# COMPACT_ATOMS: atom_id res chain seq x y z
N LYS A 1 19.87 -21.15 15.15
CA LYS A 1 18.87 -20.86 14.09
C LYS A 1 18.50 -19.39 14.22
N GLN A 2 19.26 -18.49 13.60
CA GLN A 2 19.03 -17.05 13.67
C GLN A 2 18.36 -16.62 12.36
N ALA A 3 17.12 -16.14 12.43
CA ALA A 3 16.37 -15.61 11.29
C ALA A 3 17.02 -14.30 10.81
N PRO A 4 16.94 -13.95 9.51
CA PRO A 4 17.71 -12.87 8.94
C PRO A 4 17.16 -11.51 9.38
N GLU A 5 18.10 -10.61 9.65
CA GLU A 5 17.92 -9.22 10.00
C GLU A 5 17.38 -8.46 8.78
N ILE A 6 16.08 -8.15 8.76
CA ILE A 6 15.47 -7.40 7.66
C ILE A 6 15.61 -5.91 7.97
N THR A 7 16.69 -5.31 7.48
CA THR A 7 16.89 -3.86 7.46
C THR A 7 15.85 -3.23 6.53
N HIS A 8 14.66 -2.89 7.05
CA HIS A 8 13.60 -2.28 6.27
C HIS A 8 13.92 -0.80 5.96
N THR A 9 14.82 -0.56 5.02
CA THR A 9 14.81 0.68 4.26
C THR A 9 13.64 0.62 3.30
N GLN A 10 12.51 1.23 3.65
CA GLN A 10 11.31 1.29 2.80
C GLN A 10 11.51 2.27 1.61
N ARG A 11 12.55 2.07 0.80
CA ARG A 11 12.66 2.65 -0.54
C ARG A 11 11.86 1.78 -1.51
N GLY A 12 10.77 2.32 -2.04
CA GLY A 12 10.01 1.71 -3.11
C GLY A 12 8.82 2.57 -3.47
N HIS A 13 8.66 2.88 -4.75
CA HIS A 13 7.52 3.63 -5.28
C HIS A 13 6.22 2.84 -5.06
N ARG A 14 5.61 3.04 -3.90
CA ARG A 14 4.39 2.37 -3.46
C ARG A 14 3.19 3.14 -4.01
N GLY A 15 2.42 2.46 -4.85
CA GLY A 15 1.08 2.92 -5.18
C GLY A 15 0.17 2.54 -4.02
N VAL A 16 -0.44 3.53 -3.38
CA VAL A 16 -1.35 3.34 -2.24
C VAL A 16 -2.62 4.14 -2.53
N PRO A 17 -3.82 3.63 -2.18
CA PRO A 17 -5.05 4.39 -2.30
C PRO A 17 -4.96 5.69 -1.50
N VAL A 18 -5.59 6.74 -2.04
CA VAL A 18 -5.63 8.05 -1.37
C VAL A 18 -6.27 7.97 0.03
N ASN A 19 -7.28 7.10 0.20
CA ASN A 19 -7.96 6.91 1.48
C ASN A 19 -7.04 6.26 2.50
N ILE A 20 -6.37 5.16 2.14
CA ILE A 20 -5.42 4.45 3.00
C ILE A 20 -4.25 5.35 3.40
N THR A 21 -3.72 6.13 2.45
CA THR A 21 -2.64 7.09 2.73
C THR A 21 -3.09 8.15 3.75
N ARG A 22 -4.30 8.67 3.60
CA ARG A 22 -4.88 9.66 4.52
C ARG A 22 -5.19 9.07 5.89
N GLU A 23 -5.68 7.84 5.95
CA GLU A 23 -5.94 7.12 7.19
C GLU A 23 -4.63 6.87 7.97
N HIS A 24 -3.57 6.44 7.28
CA HIS A 24 -2.26 6.28 7.88
C HIS A 24 -1.65 7.61 8.36
N ASP A 25 -1.69 8.65 7.54
CA ASP A 25 -1.21 10.00 7.91
C ASP A 25 -1.97 10.55 9.14
N SER A 26 -3.29 10.36 9.19
CA SER A 26 -4.11 10.77 10.33
C SER A 26 -3.78 9.97 11.59
N SER A 27 -3.55 8.66 11.44
CA SER A 27 -3.22 7.75 12.55
C SER A 27 -1.85 8.04 13.17
N LEU A 28 -0.96 8.74 12.45
CA LEU A 28 0.36 9.14 12.94
C LEU A 28 0.34 10.48 13.70
N LYS A 29 -0.66 11.32 13.44
CA LYS A 29 -0.83 12.62 14.11
C LYS A 29 -1.56 12.49 15.45
N GLY A 30 -2.29 11.40 15.66
CA GLY A 30 -2.98 11.08 16.90
C GLY A 30 -2.13 10.28 17.89
N ALA A 31 -2.74 9.85 18.99
CA ALA A 31 -2.10 8.92 19.92
C ALA A 31 -1.77 7.59 19.20
N PRO A 32 -0.60 6.97 19.47
CA PRO A 32 -0.07 5.87 18.67
C PRO A 32 -0.76 4.55 19.03
N TYR A 33 -2.02 4.39 18.61
CA TYR A 33 -2.77 3.15 18.73
C TYR A 33 -2.70 2.30 17.47
N SER A 34 -2.25 2.86 16.34
CA SER A 34 -2.07 2.10 15.11
C SER A 34 -0.72 1.38 15.12
N HIS A 35 -0.70 0.18 14.52
CA HIS A 35 0.54 -0.60 14.36
C HIS A 35 1.62 0.20 13.63
N LEU A 36 1.24 0.99 12.60
CA LEU A 36 2.18 1.86 11.89
C LEU A 36 2.78 2.92 12.82
N ALA A 37 1.97 3.62 13.62
CA ALA A 37 2.47 4.65 14.53
C ALA A 37 3.37 4.08 15.62
N MET A 38 3.03 2.90 16.17
CA MET A 38 3.86 2.21 17.16
C MET A 38 5.21 1.79 16.57
N ARG A 39 5.20 1.18 15.37
CA ARG A 39 6.43 0.77 14.67
C ARG A 39 7.30 1.95 14.27
N CYS A 40 6.71 3.05 13.78
CA CYS A 40 7.45 4.27 13.46
C CYS A 40 8.11 4.89 14.70
N LYS A 41 7.44 4.83 15.87
CA LYS A 41 8.00 5.26 17.15
C LYS A 41 9.16 4.38 17.62
N GLU A 42 9.02 3.06 17.49
CA GLU A 42 10.06 2.09 17.87
C GLU A 42 11.28 2.11 16.95
N CYS A 43 11.05 2.16 15.64
CA CYS A 43 12.10 2.11 14.62
C CYS A 43 12.67 3.48 14.25
N THR A 44 12.15 4.56 14.83
CA THR A 44 12.47 5.97 14.50
C THR A 44 12.37 6.29 13.00
N CYS A 45 11.60 5.49 12.26
CA CYS A 45 11.43 5.64 10.82
C CYS A 45 10.24 6.54 10.49
N GLU A 46 10.45 7.46 9.55
CA GLU A 46 9.40 8.35 9.08
C GLU A 46 8.74 7.80 7.80
N PRO A 47 7.40 7.67 7.78
CA PRO A 47 6.68 7.27 6.59
C PRO A 47 6.70 8.41 5.56
N LYS A 48 7.26 8.14 4.38
CA LYS A 48 7.38 9.11 3.29
C LYS A 48 6.12 9.18 2.43
N PHE A 49 5.08 9.85 2.93
CA PHE A 49 3.85 10.06 2.18
C PHE A 49 4.04 10.99 0.96
N SER A 50 4.98 11.92 1.02
CA SER A 50 5.33 12.81 -0.10
C SER A 50 5.85 12.07 -1.33
N ASP A 51 6.49 10.91 -1.13
CA ASP A 51 7.00 10.05 -2.20
C ASP A 51 5.95 9.01 -2.66
N THR A 52 4.75 9.07 -2.08
CA THR A 52 3.65 8.16 -2.43
C THR A 52 2.88 8.72 -3.61
N ARG A 53 2.86 7.99 -4.73
CA ARG A 53 2.07 8.37 -5.89
C ARG A 53 0.66 7.82 -5.75
N ILE A 54 -0.33 8.70 -5.67
CA ILE A 54 -1.74 8.32 -5.79
C ILE A 54 -1.94 7.77 -7.20
N VAL A 55 -2.26 6.49 -7.30
CA VAL A 55 -2.36 5.82 -8.61
C VAL A 55 -3.72 5.99 -9.25
N ASP A 56 -4.75 6.34 -8.47
CA ASP A 56 -6.07 6.65 -9.00
C ASP A 56 -6.93 7.53 -8.10
N ARG A 57 -7.87 8.25 -8.70
CA ARG A 57 -8.91 9.03 -8.01
C ARG A 57 -10.27 8.79 -8.68
N HIS A 58 -10.78 7.56 -8.58
CA HIS A 58 -12.15 7.28 -8.99
C HIS A 58 -13.16 7.66 -7.90
N LYS A 59 -14.29 8.27 -8.30
CA LYS A 59 -15.41 8.57 -7.39
C LYS A 59 -16.03 7.32 -6.77
N LYS A 60 -15.95 6.18 -7.48
CA LYS A 60 -16.47 4.89 -7.03
C LYS A 60 -15.37 4.09 -6.36
N ARG A 61 -15.61 3.70 -5.11
CA ARG A 61 -14.69 2.91 -4.29
C ARG A 61 -14.29 1.59 -4.97
N THR A 62 -15.28 0.87 -5.52
CA THR A 62 -15.07 -0.41 -6.19
C THR A 62 -14.08 -0.31 -7.36
N VAL A 63 -14.16 0.74 -8.17
CA VAL A 63 -13.22 0.95 -9.29
C VAL A 63 -11.81 1.16 -8.77
N THR A 64 -11.63 1.97 -7.71
CA THR A 64 -10.32 2.18 -7.09
C THR A 64 -9.74 0.88 -6.54
N GLU A 65 -10.53 0.09 -5.82
CA GLU A 65 -10.10 -1.19 -5.24
C GLU A 65 -9.73 -2.21 -6.33
N THR A 66 -10.54 -2.32 -7.39
CA THR A 66 -10.25 -3.18 -8.56
C THR A 66 -8.96 -2.76 -9.25
N MET A 67 -8.77 -1.47 -9.51
CA MET A 67 -7.56 -0.95 -10.17
C MET A 67 -6.32 -1.08 -9.28
N GLU A 68 -6.47 -0.96 -7.97
CA GLU A 68 -5.41 -1.24 -7.00
C GLU A 68 -5.00 -2.71 -7.06
N ALA A 69 -5.97 -3.63 -6.95
CA ALA A 69 -5.72 -5.05 -6.97
C ALA A 69 -5.02 -5.49 -8.27
N TYR A 70 -5.45 -4.94 -9.41
CA TYR A 70 -4.80 -5.15 -10.70
C TYR A 70 -3.33 -4.70 -10.67
N ARG A 71 -3.05 -3.49 -10.20
CA ARG A 71 -1.69 -2.93 -10.21
C ARG A 71 -0.75 -3.61 -9.22
N ILE A 72 -1.25 -4.01 -8.04
CA ILE A 72 -0.49 -4.78 -7.07
C ILE A 72 -0.15 -6.14 -7.69
N ARG A 73 -1.15 -6.84 -8.24
CA ARG A 73 -0.95 -8.14 -8.91
C ARG A 73 0.01 -8.04 -10.09
N LYS A 74 -0.08 -7.00 -10.92
CA LYS A 74 0.82 -6.75 -12.06
C LYS A 74 2.26 -6.45 -11.64
N LYS A 75 2.47 -5.82 -10.49
CA LYS A 75 3.81 -5.58 -9.91
C LYS A 75 4.38 -6.81 -9.19
N GLY A 76 3.55 -7.77 -8.80
CA GLY A 76 3.96 -8.98 -8.09
C GLY A 76 4.77 -8.66 -6.83
N ASP A 77 5.85 -9.42 -6.61
CA ASP A 77 6.70 -9.32 -5.41
C ASP A 77 7.41 -7.97 -5.23
N SER A 78 7.46 -7.15 -6.28
CA SER A 78 7.97 -5.76 -6.17
C SER A 78 7.00 -4.84 -5.43
N CYS A 79 5.77 -5.29 -5.17
CA CYS A 79 4.75 -4.57 -4.42
C CYS A 79 4.53 -5.21 -3.05
N VAL A 80 4.90 -4.48 -2.00
CA VAL A 80 4.64 -4.86 -0.60
C VAL A 80 3.23 -4.48 -0.13
N SER A 81 2.41 -3.90 -1.00
CA SER A 81 1.05 -3.48 -0.66
C SER A 81 0.11 -4.68 -0.64
N GLN A 82 -0.82 -4.70 0.32
CA GLN A 82 -1.87 -5.70 0.39
C GLN A 82 -3.10 -5.23 -0.39
N VAL A 83 -3.73 -6.14 -1.13
CA VAL A 83 -4.95 -5.84 -1.88
C VAL A 83 -6.18 -5.78 -0.97
N SER A 84 -7.08 -4.83 -1.21
CA SER A 84 -8.38 -4.74 -0.54
C SER A 84 -9.41 -5.71 -1.12
N VAL A 85 -9.24 -6.10 -2.38
CA VAL A 85 -10.07 -7.07 -3.12
C VAL A 85 -9.17 -8.01 -3.92
N LEU A 86 -9.58 -9.28 -4.06
CA LEU A 86 -8.88 -10.24 -4.91
C LEU A 86 -9.52 -10.25 -6.29
N LEU A 87 -8.71 -10.09 -7.33
CA LEU A 87 -9.16 -10.30 -8.71
C LEU A 87 -9.03 -11.77 -9.06
N THR A 88 -10.07 -12.32 -9.67
CA THR A 88 -10.01 -13.59 -10.38
C THR A 88 -9.05 -13.49 -11.56
N ASP A 89 -8.60 -14.64 -12.07
CA ASP A 89 -7.71 -14.68 -13.24
C ASP A 89 -8.37 -14.11 -14.50
N ALA A 90 -9.69 -14.33 -14.65
CA ALA A 90 -10.46 -13.77 -15.75
C ALA A 90 -10.57 -12.24 -15.67
N GLU A 91 -10.83 -11.69 -14.48
CA GLU A 91 -10.86 -10.23 -14.28
C GLU A 91 -9.49 -9.59 -14.49
N PHE A 92 -8.43 -10.24 -14.01
CA PHE A 92 -7.07 -9.77 -14.24
C PHE A 92 -6.74 -9.78 -15.75
N ALA A 93 -7.02 -10.88 -16.44
CA ALA A 93 -6.79 -11.00 -17.88
C ALA A 93 -7.60 -9.95 -18.67
N PHE A 94 -8.86 -9.71 -18.31
CA PHE A 94 -9.68 -8.67 -18.94
C PHE A 94 -9.04 -7.28 -18.84
N LEU A 95 -8.47 -6.94 -17.68
CA LEU A 95 -7.81 -5.66 -17.44
C LEU A 95 -6.40 -5.56 -18.06
N ASP A 96 -5.74 -6.69 -18.33
CA ASP A 96 -4.37 -6.70 -18.86
C ASP A 96 -4.29 -6.55 -20.39
N VAL A 97 -5.43 -6.75 -21.08
CA VAL A 97 -5.54 -6.64 -22.54
C VAL A 97 -5.91 -5.22 -22.99
N ALA A 98 -6.24 -4.31 -22.06
CA ALA A 98 -6.58 -2.90 -22.31
C ALA A 98 -5.34 -1.97 -22.24
#